data_AF-A0A1A7NKK1-F1
#
_entry.id   AF-A0A1A7NKK1-F1
#
_cell.length_a   1.000
_cell.length_b   1.000
_cell.length_c   1.000
_cell.angle_alpha   90.00
_cell.angle_beta   90.00
_cell.angle_gamma   90.00
#
_symmetry.space_group_name_H-M   'P 1'
#
loop_
_entity.id
_entity.type
_entity.pdbx_description
1 polymer ?
#
loop_
_entity_poly.entity_id
_entity_poly.type
_entity_poly.pdbx_seq_one_letter_code
_entity_poly.pdbx_strand_id
1 'polypeptide(L)'
;SDSKYAIQVTKPNSVINIVSGQGNNQILSRAPSLIQANGDGTVINVFALQGENNIDAKYLGTVSRFSAVIHGVNKGEVNIVAKQNTISGEIASESTRMNVLSQNYGSVNIEATTGNNIFLMDPYMGESKDTGFVKVLSISKATIRADNGQNIFRTFKPTHYALTEGNSGFMYGIWSRGSSDVVISGQSNVFDFSQADQRNYSSFSVLATGIKVGENQGSSKMHVIATKGNNTLLATGIRANRAEGIQTDTYGELFLEAKSGYNQIRVRRVDKSEIRKKNNDIPLYTHGVLTFLDSTSILVAKGNYIDVGSTNVYQRVEDSNSINIGTFGVRTSSNSRVVLEALTDNNQIIVSQDDDEMPPYLIEAQPNLYAIVANTGSSVYLKALKGYNQIAINPQKMSPKYLITRLKGISTGDVDS
;
A
#
# COMPACT_ATOMS: atom_id res chain seq x y z
N SER A 1 13.20 6.33 -27.01
CA SER A 1 13.50 6.68 -25.61
C SER A 1 13.63 5.39 -24.85
N ASP A 2 14.86 4.90 -24.80
CA ASP A 2 15.16 3.48 -24.61
C ASP A 2 14.96 3.06 -23.16
N SER A 3 13.95 2.23 -22.92
CA SER A 3 13.87 1.46 -21.67
C SER A 3 15.04 0.47 -21.70
N LYS A 4 16.15 0.82 -21.06
CA LYS A 4 17.31 -0.07 -20.94
C LYS A 4 17.02 -1.08 -19.83
N TYR A 5 17.32 -2.35 -20.11
CA TYR A 5 17.22 -3.47 -19.18
C TYR A 5 18.61 -4.07 -18.98
N ALA A 6 18.90 -4.62 -17.80
CA ALA A 6 20.12 -5.40 -17.58
C ALA A 6 20.00 -6.79 -18.22
N ILE A 7 18.84 -7.42 -18.04
CA ILE A 7 18.48 -8.73 -18.58
C ILE A 7 17.10 -8.59 -19.20
N GLN A 8 16.99 -8.86 -20.50
CA GLN A 8 15.74 -8.81 -21.23
C GLN A 8 15.59 -10.04 -22.12
N VAL A 9 14.46 -10.73 -22.00
CA VAL A 9 14.06 -11.81 -22.91
C VAL A 9 12.81 -11.37 -23.62
N THR A 10 12.90 -11.20 -24.95
CA THR A 10 11.77 -10.75 -25.79
C THR A 10 11.36 -11.76 -26.86
N LYS A 11 12.20 -12.76 -27.13
CA LYS A 11 11.93 -13.78 -28.14
C LYS A 11 11.01 -14.84 -27.53
N PRO A 12 9.82 -15.12 -28.09
CA PRO A 12 8.92 -16.14 -27.58
C PRO A 12 9.60 -17.49 -27.34
N ASN A 13 9.12 -18.25 -26.37
CA ASN A 13 9.64 -19.57 -25.98
C ASN A 13 11.15 -19.58 -25.64
N SER A 14 11.69 -18.47 -25.15
CA SER A 14 13.09 -18.36 -24.74
C SER A 14 13.23 -18.36 -23.23
N VAL A 15 14.27 -19.01 -22.73
CA VAL A 15 14.53 -19.15 -21.30
C VAL A 15 15.93 -18.66 -20.97
N ILE A 16 16.05 -17.82 -19.94
CA ILE A 16 17.32 -17.52 -19.29
C ILE A 16 17.28 -18.10 -17.87
N ASN A 17 18.33 -18.85 -17.51
CA ASN A 17 18.53 -19.36 -16.17
C ASN A 17 19.82 -18.77 -15.59
N ILE A 18 19.71 -18.08 -14.45
CA ILE A 18 20.84 -17.63 -13.64
C ILE A 18 20.80 -18.45 -12.36
N VAL A 19 21.71 -19.42 -12.22
CA VAL A 19 21.66 -20.41 -11.14
C VAL A 19 22.98 -20.43 -10.38
N SER A 20 22.88 -20.31 -9.06
CA SER A 20 23.96 -20.57 -8.12
C SER A 20 23.55 -21.68 -7.17
N GLY A 21 24.27 -22.80 -7.22
CA GLY A 21 23.96 -23.98 -6.42
C GLY A 21 24.31 -23.83 -4.93
N GLN A 22 25.42 -23.16 -4.63
CA GLN A 22 25.97 -23.02 -3.27
C GLN A 22 26.28 -21.57 -2.87
N GLY A 23 26.15 -20.61 -3.78
CA GLY A 23 26.53 -19.22 -3.57
C GLY A 23 25.39 -18.24 -3.76
N ASN A 24 25.72 -16.96 -3.69
CA ASN A 24 24.78 -15.86 -3.89
C ASN A 24 24.75 -15.46 -5.36
N ASN A 25 23.59 -15.01 -5.86
CA ASN A 25 23.51 -14.25 -7.10
C ASN A 25 23.50 -12.77 -6.76
N GLN A 26 24.31 -11.99 -7.47
CA GLN A 26 24.26 -10.54 -7.40
C GLN A 26 23.99 -9.98 -8.79
N ILE A 27 22.87 -9.27 -8.95
CA ILE A 27 22.50 -8.62 -10.20
C ILE A 27 22.37 -7.12 -9.91
N LEU A 28 23.38 -6.36 -10.35
CA LEU A 28 23.44 -4.92 -10.19
C LEU A 28 23.22 -4.26 -11.54
N SER A 29 22.41 -3.20 -11.58
CA SER A 29 22.27 -2.41 -12.80
C SER A 29 22.15 -0.93 -12.55
N ARG A 30 22.73 -0.17 -13.48
CA ARG A 30 22.47 1.26 -13.68
C ARG A 30 21.44 1.52 -14.76
N ALA A 31 20.65 0.51 -15.11
CA ALA A 31 19.53 0.65 -16.02
C ALA A 31 18.25 1.00 -15.23
N PRO A 32 17.32 1.76 -15.83
CA PRO A 32 16.04 2.11 -15.21
C PRO A 32 15.12 0.91 -15.00
N SER A 33 15.40 -0.23 -15.62
CA SER A 33 14.74 -1.50 -15.34
C SER A 33 15.78 -2.61 -15.39
N LEU A 34 15.58 -3.68 -14.62
CA LEU A 34 16.67 -4.65 -14.39
C LEU A 34 16.39 -5.98 -15.07
N ILE A 35 15.28 -6.64 -14.74
CA ILE A 35 14.89 -7.95 -15.30
C ILE A 35 13.55 -7.82 -16.01
N GLN A 36 13.47 -8.22 -17.28
CA GLN A 36 12.21 -8.31 -18.01
C GLN A 36 12.08 -9.58 -18.85
N ALA A 37 11.00 -10.32 -18.60
CA ALA A 37 10.48 -11.33 -19.51
C ALA A 37 9.27 -10.76 -20.28
N ASN A 38 9.33 -10.80 -21.61
CA ASN A 38 8.32 -10.23 -22.50
C ASN A 38 7.98 -11.19 -23.64
N GLY A 39 6.77 -11.73 -23.63
CA GLY A 39 6.26 -12.62 -24.69
C GLY A 39 5.87 -14.00 -24.19
N ASP A 40 5.06 -14.68 -25.00
CA ASP A 40 4.56 -16.03 -24.70
C ASP A 40 5.71 -17.04 -24.60
N GLY A 41 5.68 -17.88 -23.57
CA GLY A 41 6.72 -18.84 -23.25
C GLY A 41 8.09 -18.24 -22.90
N THR A 42 8.18 -16.93 -22.67
CA THR A 42 9.44 -16.31 -22.22
C THR A 42 9.58 -16.42 -20.71
N VAL A 43 10.72 -16.94 -20.26
CA VAL A 43 10.96 -17.20 -18.84
C VAL A 43 12.35 -16.70 -18.43
N ILE A 44 12.44 -15.99 -17.31
CA ILE A 44 13.70 -15.70 -16.62
C ILE A 44 13.64 -16.34 -15.24
N ASN A 45 14.59 -17.21 -14.96
CA ASN A 45 14.76 -17.86 -13.67
C ASN A 45 16.04 -17.36 -12.99
N VAL A 46 15.94 -16.91 -11.74
CA VAL A 46 17.07 -16.51 -10.89
C VAL A 46 17.04 -17.34 -9.62
N PHE A 47 17.93 -18.33 -9.52
CA PHE A 47 17.94 -19.32 -8.45
C PHE A 47 19.24 -19.29 -7.66
N ALA A 48 19.16 -19.05 -6.35
CA ALA A 48 20.26 -19.23 -5.40
C ALA A 48 19.84 -20.26 -4.34
N LEU A 49 19.88 -21.55 -4.70
CA LEU A 49 19.19 -22.61 -3.94
C LEU A 49 19.64 -22.74 -2.48
N GLN A 50 20.91 -22.46 -2.20
CA GLN A 50 21.48 -22.45 -0.85
C GLN A 50 21.96 -21.07 -0.39
N GLY A 51 21.97 -20.09 -1.30
CA GLY A 51 22.45 -18.74 -1.06
C GLY A 51 21.35 -17.69 -1.20
N GLU A 52 21.76 -16.46 -1.42
CA GLU A 52 20.87 -15.30 -1.47
C GLU A 52 20.85 -14.68 -2.88
N ASN A 53 19.72 -14.11 -3.28
CA ASN A 53 19.66 -13.21 -4.42
C ASN A 53 19.72 -11.77 -3.91
N ASN A 54 20.67 -10.99 -4.41
CA ASN A 54 20.71 -9.55 -4.22
C ASN A 54 20.56 -8.86 -5.58
N ILE A 55 19.41 -8.21 -5.78
CA ILE A 55 19.00 -7.60 -7.05
C ILE A 55 18.79 -6.11 -6.79
N ASP A 56 19.74 -5.29 -7.28
CA ASP A 56 19.79 -3.86 -6.96
C ASP A 56 19.85 -3.02 -8.24
N ALA A 57 18.84 -2.16 -8.40
CA ALA A 57 18.76 -1.20 -9.49
C ALA A 57 19.02 0.22 -8.97
N LYS A 58 20.10 0.85 -9.44
CA LYS A 58 20.45 2.22 -9.11
C LYS A 58 20.56 3.07 -10.36
N TYR A 59 19.51 3.82 -10.68
CA TYR A 59 19.47 4.69 -11.85
C TYR A 59 19.06 6.12 -11.46
N LEU A 60 20.02 7.04 -11.56
CA LEU A 60 19.86 8.44 -11.17
C LEU A 60 19.35 9.35 -12.31
N GLY A 61 19.16 8.81 -13.51
CA GLY A 61 18.54 9.56 -14.62
C GLY A 61 17.02 9.41 -14.59
N THR A 62 16.29 10.37 -15.17
CA THR A 62 14.83 10.25 -15.29
C THR A 62 14.45 9.48 -16.56
N VAL A 63 13.57 8.49 -16.44
CA VAL A 63 12.88 7.88 -17.60
C VAL A 63 11.45 8.39 -17.75
N SER A 64 10.98 8.52 -18.99
CA SER A 64 9.72 9.20 -19.30
C SER A 64 8.44 8.43 -19.00
N ARG A 65 8.50 7.11 -18.68
CA ARG A 65 7.27 6.31 -18.53
C ARG A 65 7.29 5.29 -17.38
N PHE A 66 8.02 4.19 -17.51
CA PHE A 66 7.95 3.10 -16.55
C PHE A 66 9.34 2.64 -16.14
N SER A 67 9.51 2.36 -14.85
CA SER A 67 10.67 1.68 -14.30
C SER A 67 10.21 0.56 -13.38
N ALA A 68 10.77 -0.63 -13.56
CA ALA A 68 10.56 -1.75 -12.65
C ALA A 68 11.86 -2.53 -12.46
N VAL A 69 12.17 -2.94 -11.22
CA VAL A 69 13.33 -3.84 -10.99
C VAL A 69 13.04 -5.19 -11.65
N ILE A 70 11.84 -5.73 -11.46
CA ILE A 70 11.38 -6.99 -12.03
C ILE A 70 10.10 -6.75 -12.83
N HIS A 71 10.07 -7.22 -14.08
CA HIS A 71 8.95 -6.99 -14.99
C HIS A 71 8.53 -8.25 -15.76
N GLY A 72 7.37 -8.79 -15.44
CA GLY A 72 6.68 -9.79 -16.26
C GLY A 72 5.65 -9.10 -17.17
N VAL A 73 5.76 -9.25 -18.49
CA VAL A 73 4.85 -8.58 -19.43
C VAL A 73 4.49 -9.44 -20.62
N ASN A 74 3.28 -9.27 -21.15
CA ASN A 74 2.81 -9.95 -22.37
C ASN A 74 3.02 -11.47 -22.31
N LYS A 75 2.54 -12.11 -21.23
CA LYS A 75 2.74 -13.54 -20.92
C LYS A 75 4.16 -13.97 -20.50
N GLY A 76 5.10 -13.03 -20.36
CA GLY A 76 6.42 -13.33 -19.83
C GLY A 76 6.40 -13.63 -18.34
N GLU A 77 7.26 -14.56 -17.92
CA GLU A 77 7.37 -15.07 -16.55
C GLU A 77 8.75 -14.78 -15.96
N VAL A 78 8.77 -14.28 -14.72
CA VAL A 78 10.00 -14.13 -13.94
C VAL A 78 9.88 -14.91 -12.63
N ASN A 79 10.81 -15.82 -12.38
CA ASN A 79 10.89 -16.62 -11.16
C ASN A 79 12.19 -16.31 -10.41
N ILE A 80 12.07 -15.97 -9.14
CA ILE A 80 13.20 -15.65 -8.27
C ILE A 80 13.08 -16.51 -7.01
N VAL A 81 14.02 -17.43 -6.82
CA VAL A 81 14.00 -18.38 -5.69
C VAL A 81 15.36 -18.39 -5.02
N ALA A 82 15.39 -18.20 -3.70
CA ALA A 82 16.62 -18.28 -2.92
C ALA A 82 16.34 -18.63 -1.47
N LYS A 83 17.41 -18.79 -0.68
CA LYS A 83 17.30 -18.77 0.79
C LYS A 83 16.64 -17.48 1.26
N GLN A 84 17.11 -16.35 0.72
CA GLN A 84 16.64 -14.99 0.96
C GLN A 84 16.76 -14.19 -0.33
N ASN A 85 15.79 -13.31 -0.58
CA ASN A 85 15.84 -12.37 -1.70
C ASN A 85 15.86 -10.94 -1.16
N THR A 86 16.80 -10.13 -1.65
CA THR A 86 16.78 -8.68 -1.46
C THR A 86 16.61 -8.02 -2.83
N ILE A 87 15.57 -7.20 -2.96
CA ILE A 87 15.23 -6.48 -4.19
C ILE A 87 15.15 -5.00 -3.84
N SER A 88 16.11 -4.22 -4.31
CA SER A 88 16.18 -2.79 -4.09
C SER A 88 16.07 -2.01 -5.39
N GLY A 89 15.36 -0.89 -5.33
CA GLY A 89 15.26 0.05 -6.44
C GLY A 89 15.46 1.48 -5.95
N GLU A 90 16.53 2.13 -6.41
CA GLU A 90 16.78 3.57 -6.36
C GLU A 90 16.73 4.08 -7.81
N ILE A 91 15.52 4.26 -8.34
CA ILE A 91 15.28 4.62 -9.74
C ILE A 91 14.49 5.93 -9.82
N ALA A 92 14.84 6.82 -10.75
CA ALA A 92 14.05 8.00 -11.08
C ALA A 92 13.19 7.76 -12.33
N SER A 93 11.93 8.19 -12.28
CA SER A 93 10.95 8.07 -13.35
C SER A 93 10.00 9.26 -13.32
N GLU A 94 9.49 9.69 -14.46
CA GLU A 94 8.49 10.77 -14.55
C GLU A 94 7.06 10.27 -14.26
N SER A 95 6.81 8.97 -14.39
CA SER A 95 5.44 8.44 -14.32
C SER A 95 5.30 7.28 -13.34
N THR A 96 5.88 6.11 -13.58
CA THR A 96 5.74 4.97 -12.65
C THR A 96 7.08 4.34 -12.28
N ARG A 97 7.21 3.95 -11.00
CA ARG A 97 8.32 3.19 -10.47
C ARG A 97 7.85 2.07 -9.55
N MET A 98 8.35 0.85 -9.78
CA MET A 98 8.00 -0.33 -9.00
C MET A 98 9.20 -1.24 -8.68
N ASN A 99 9.19 -1.99 -7.57
CA ASN A 99 10.10 -3.15 -7.45
C ASN A 99 9.64 -4.27 -8.40
N VAL A 100 8.33 -4.55 -8.42
CA VAL A 100 7.70 -5.61 -9.20
C VAL A 100 6.55 -5.03 -10.02
N LEU A 101 6.59 -5.25 -11.32
CA LEU A 101 5.51 -4.95 -12.26
C LEU A 101 5.11 -6.21 -13.01
N SER A 102 3.81 -6.52 -13.03
CA SER A 102 3.25 -7.62 -13.82
C SER A 102 2.06 -7.11 -14.62
N GLN A 103 2.07 -7.27 -15.94
CA GLN A 103 1.01 -6.72 -16.80
C GLN A 103 0.77 -7.56 -18.06
N ASN A 104 -0.43 -7.44 -18.65
CA ASN A 104 -0.82 -8.15 -19.87
C ASN A 104 -0.48 -9.65 -19.84
N TYR A 105 -1.07 -10.41 -18.91
CA TYR A 105 -0.80 -11.84 -18.75
C TYR A 105 0.57 -12.20 -18.21
N GLY A 106 1.37 -11.21 -17.80
CA GLY A 106 2.65 -11.44 -17.14
C GLY A 106 2.50 -12.17 -15.80
N SER A 107 3.57 -12.81 -15.37
CA SER A 107 3.67 -13.46 -14.06
C SER A 107 5.02 -13.17 -13.40
N VAL A 108 4.99 -12.88 -12.11
CA VAL A 108 6.20 -12.75 -11.29
C VAL A 108 6.05 -13.61 -10.03
N ASN A 109 6.98 -14.52 -9.81
CA ASN A 109 7.02 -15.37 -8.63
C ASN A 109 8.33 -15.14 -7.87
N ILE A 110 8.23 -14.83 -6.57
CA ILE A 110 9.38 -14.59 -5.70
C ILE A 110 9.23 -15.46 -4.46
N GLU A 111 10.23 -16.30 -4.17
CA GLU A 111 10.20 -17.25 -3.06
C GLU A 111 11.50 -17.21 -2.25
N ALA A 112 11.35 -17.04 -0.94
CA ALA A 112 12.40 -17.28 0.04
C ALA A 112 12.12 -18.61 0.75
N THR A 113 13.02 -19.58 0.60
CA THR A 113 12.81 -20.96 1.08
C THR A 113 12.97 -21.09 2.59
N THR A 114 13.87 -20.30 3.19
CA THR A 114 14.19 -20.36 4.64
C THR A 114 14.43 -19.01 5.30
N GLY A 115 14.58 -17.93 4.54
CA GLY A 115 14.81 -16.57 5.02
C GLY A 115 13.73 -15.60 4.55
N ASN A 116 14.09 -14.32 4.44
CA ASN A 116 13.15 -13.26 4.12
C ASN A 116 13.10 -12.94 2.62
N ASN A 117 12.00 -12.35 2.18
CA ASN A 117 12.01 -11.47 1.02
C ASN A 117 12.04 -10.02 1.53
N ILE A 118 13.05 -9.26 1.12
CA ILE A 118 13.26 -7.88 1.54
C ILE A 118 13.14 -7.00 0.30
N PHE A 119 12.13 -6.15 0.26
CA PHE A 119 11.91 -5.18 -0.78
C PHE A 119 12.18 -3.78 -0.23
N LEU A 120 13.14 -3.10 -0.85
CA LEU A 120 13.59 -1.78 -0.44
C LEU A 120 13.36 -0.79 -1.58
N MET A 121 12.81 0.36 -1.22
CA MET A 121 12.54 1.42 -2.18
C MET A 121 12.88 2.79 -1.59
N ASP A 122 13.63 3.61 -2.33
CA ASP A 122 13.84 5.02 -2.01
C ASP A 122 12.58 5.85 -2.38
N PRO A 123 11.82 6.44 -1.46
CA PRO A 123 10.65 7.22 -1.86
C PRO A 123 10.96 8.54 -2.61
N TYR A 124 12.22 9.02 -2.69
CA TYR A 124 12.54 10.39 -3.10
C TYR A 124 13.36 10.52 -4.40
N MET A 125 12.72 10.23 -5.54
CA MET A 125 13.32 10.47 -6.85
C MET A 125 12.43 11.35 -7.74
N GLY A 126 12.69 12.66 -7.69
CA GLY A 126 12.34 13.65 -8.71
C GLY A 126 10.86 13.92 -8.95
N GLU A 127 10.20 13.05 -9.71
CA GLU A 127 9.03 13.42 -10.53
C GLU A 127 7.97 12.32 -10.69
N SER A 128 8.14 11.14 -10.07
CA SER A 128 7.24 10.00 -10.30
C SER A 128 5.82 10.27 -9.79
N LYS A 129 4.83 10.06 -10.67
CA LYS A 129 3.40 10.07 -10.32
C LYS A 129 2.97 8.86 -9.50
N ASP A 130 3.51 7.68 -9.78
CA ASP A 130 3.18 6.42 -9.11
C ASP A 130 4.46 5.74 -8.62
N THR A 131 4.59 5.49 -7.33
CA THR A 131 5.75 4.77 -6.74
C THR A 131 5.27 3.63 -5.87
N GLY A 132 5.83 2.42 -5.99
CA GLY A 132 5.38 1.30 -5.17
C GLY A 132 6.23 0.04 -5.19
N PHE A 133 5.85 -0.98 -4.42
CA PHE A 133 6.62 -2.23 -4.39
C PHE A 133 6.10 -3.21 -5.43
N VAL A 134 4.78 -3.43 -5.47
CA VAL A 134 4.17 -4.42 -6.36
C VAL A 134 2.99 -3.77 -7.09
N LYS A 135 2.98 -3.82 -8.41
CA LYS A 135 1.86 -3.41 -9.25
C LYS A 135 1.53 -4.52 -10.25
N VAL A 136 0.30 -5.03 -10.18
CA VAL A 136 -0.21 -6.07 -11.08
C VAL A 136 -1.42 -5.53 -11.81
N LEU A 137 -1.38 -5.58 -13.14
CA LEU A 137 -2.38 -4.99 -14.03
C LEU A 137 -2.99 -6.02 -14.97
N SER A 138 -4.23 -5.81 -15.39
CA SER A 138 -4.91 -6.65 -16.39
C SER A 138 -5.02 -8.11 -15.92
N ILE A 139 -5.02 -9.10 -16.82
CA ILE A 139 -5.11 -10.52 -16.46
C ILE A 139 -3.74 -11.07 -16.06
N SER A 140 -3.09 -10.50 -15.04
CA SER A 140 -1.70 -10.83 -14.66
C SER A 140 -1.59 -11.24 -13.20
N LYS A 141 -0.44 -11.81 -12.82
CA LYS A 141 -0.24 -12.36 -11.47
C LYS A 141 1.07 -11.92 -10.84
N ALA A 142 1.08 -11.82 -9.51
CA ALA A 142 2.30 -11.81 -8.71
C ALA A 142 2.14 -12.68 -7.45
N THR A 143 3.11 -13.55 -7.20
CA THR A 143 3.16 -14.40 -6.01
C THR A 143 4.46 -14.16 -5.25
N ILE A 144 4.38 -13.82 -3.97
CA ILE A 144 5.54 -13.58 -3.11
C ILE A 144 5.42 -14.45 -1.86
N ARG A 145 6.38 -15.36 -1.64
CA ARG A 145 6.33 -16.35 -0.55
C ARG A 145 7.59 -16.37 0.30
N ALA A 146 7.43 -16.42 1.62
CA ALA A 146 8.49 -16.61 2.60
C ALA A 146 7.99 -17.52 3.73
N ASP A 147 7.69 -18.78 3.42
CA ASP A 147 6.98 -19.69 4.34
C ASP A 147 7.70 -19.89 5.68
N ASN A 148 9.03 -19.78 5.66
CA ASN A 148 9.91 -19.89 6.83
C ASN A 148 10.58 -18.57 7.23
N GLY A 149 10.13 -17.44 6.68
CA GLY A 149 10.62 -16.12 7.03
C GLY A 149 9.55 -15.04 6.84
N GLN A 150 9.99 -13.82 6.55
CA GLN A 150 9.11 -12.66 6.45
C GLN A 150 9.15 -12.06 5.05
N ASN A 151 8.03 -11.49 4.63
CA ASN A 151 8.02 -10.54 3.52
C ASN A 151 8.06 -9.13 4.11
N ILE A 152 9.11 -8.38 3.80
CA ILE A 152 9.36 -7.05 4.34
C ILE A 152 9.37 -6.07 3.17
N PHE A 153 8.42 -5.17 3.14
CA PHE A 153 8.32 -4.07 2.17
C PHE A 153 8.55 -2.78 2.93
N ARG A 154 9.68 -2.13 2.69
CA ARG A 154 10.07 -0.96 3.47
C ARG A 154 10.62 0.16 2.60
N THR A 155 10.13 1.36 2.84
CA THR A 155 10.80 2.57 2.38
C THR A 155 11.99 2.88 3.29
N PHE A 156 13.18 3.05 2.73
CA PHE A 156 14.32 3.50 3.54
C PHE A 156 14.39 5.04 3.58
N LYS A 157 15.15 5.57 4.56
CA LYS A 157 15.39 7.01 4.67
C LYS A 157 16.05 7.49 3.36
N PRO A 158 15.55 8.58 2.73
CA PRO A 158 16.13 9.11 1.50
C PRO A 158 17.63 9.25 1.58
N THR A 159 18.32 8.89 0.50
CA THR A 159 19.71 9.30 0.25
C THR A 159 19.77 10.69 -0.39
N HIS A 160 18.66 11.18 -0.96
CA HIS A 160 18.59 12.47 -1.65
C HIS A 160 17.31 13.24 -1.29
N TYR A 161 17.46 14.55 -1.06
CA TYR A 161 16.35 15.47 -0.88
C TYR A 161 16.14 16.24 -2.18
N ALA A 162 14.98 16.08 -2.81
CA ALA A 162 14.54 17.01 -3.82
C ALA A 162 13.27 17.72 -3.33
N LEU A 163 13.33 19.05 -3.25
CA LEU A 163 12.19 19.90 -3.00
C LEU A 163 11.58 20.25 -4.37
N THR A 164 10.52 19.56 -4.75
CA THR A 164 9.69 20.01 -5.89
C THR A 164 8.29 20.27 -5.37
N GLU A 165 8.00 21.54 -5.13
CA GLU A 165 6.63 22.02 -4.92
C GLU A 165 5.84 21.78 -6.22
N GLY A 166 4.73 21.05 -6.15
CA GLY A 166 3.72 21.08 -7.22
C GLY A 166 3.19 19.75 -7.75
N ASN A 167 3.86 18.61 -7.53
CA ASN A 167 3.38 17.32 -8.06
C ASN A 167 2.75 16.45 -6.96
N SER A 168 1.45 16.21 -7.07
CA SER A 168 0.76 15.15 -6.31
C SER A 168 1.01 13.81 -6.98
N GLY A 169 1.72 12.92 -6.29
CA GLY A 169 1.88 11.53 -6.68
C GLY A 169 1.10 10.59 -5.77
N PHE A 170 1.06 9.32 -6.16
CA PHE A 170 0.56 8.21 -5.38
C PHE A 170 1.71 7.30 -4.99
N MET A 171 1.73 6.92 -3.71
CA MET A 171 2.61 5.88 -3.20
C MET A 171 1.77 4.66 -2.83
N TYR A 172 2.03 3.54 -3.49
CA TYR A 172 1.33 2.28 -3.27
C TYR A 172 2.27 1.26 -2.66
N GLY A 173 1.89 0.60 -1.58
CA GLY A 173 2.61 -0.58 -1.14
C GLY A 173 2.45 -1.70 -2.16
N ILE A 174 1.22 -2.20 -2.27
CA ILE A 174 0.82 -3.23 -3.23
C ILE A 174 -0.43 -2.77 -3.96
N TRP A 175 -0.43 -2.93 -5.27
CA TRP A 175 -1.55 -2.58 -6.14
C TRP A 175 -1.92 -3.73 -7.06
N SER A 176 -3.15 -4.23 -6.93
CA SER A 176 -3.79 -5.12 -7.90
C SER A 176 -4.85 -4.32 -8.67
N ARG A 177 -4.79 -4.31 -10.01
CA ARG A 177 -5.74 -3.60 -10.89
C ARG A 177 -6.28 -4.44 -12.05
N GLY A 178 -7.59 -4.46 -12.19
CA GLY A 178 -8.31 -5.17 -13.24
C GLY A 178 -8.46 -6.65 -12.90
N SER A 179 -8.44 -7.54 -13.88
CA SER A 179 -8.54 -9.00 -13.67
C SER A 179 -7.26 -9.64 -13.09
N SER A 180 -6.60 -8.98 -12.13
CA SER A 180 -5.28 -9.32 -11.62
C SER A 180 -5.34 -10.04 -10.28
N ASP A 181 -4.31 -10.85 -10.01
CA ASP A 181 -4.20 -11.63 -8.77
C ASP A 181 -2.85 -11.39 -8.08
N VAL A 182 -2.89 -11.09 -6.79
CA VAL A 182 -1.71 -10.90 -5.95
C VAL A 182 -1.81 -11.79 -4.72
N VAL A 183 -0.82 -12.64 -4.52
CA VAL A 183 -0.71 -13.52 -3.34
C VAL A 183 0.59 -13.24 -2.62
N ILE A 184 0.52 -12.90 -1.35
CA ILE A 184 1.68 -12.70 -0.47
C ILE A 184 1.52 -13.59 0.75
N SER A 185 2.45 -14.52 0.97
CA SER A 185 2.43 -15.42 2.12
C SER A 185 3.78 -15.49 2.83
N GLY A 186 3.78 -15.51 4.15
CA GLY A 186 4.99 -15.73 4.93
C GLY A 186 4.70 -16.00 6.39
N GLN A 187 5.73 -16.21 7.23
CA GLN A 187 5.51 -16.27 8.68
C GLN A 187 4.93 -14.95 9.20
N SER A 188 5.40 -13.82 8.67
CA SER A 188 4.83 -12.49 8.91
C SER A 188 5.01 -11.63 7.67
N ASN A 189 4.15 -10.65 7.49
CA ASN A 189 4.24 -9.67 6.42
C ASN A 189 4.30 -8.27 7.04
N VAL A 190 5.33 -7.50 6.66
CA VAL A 190 5.55 -6.15 7.16
C VAL A 190 5.54 -5.19 5.97
N PHE A 191 4.60 -4.26 6.02
CA PHE A 191 4.39 -3.22 5.03
C PHE A 191 4.63 -1.89 5.74
N ASP A 192 5.85 -1.38 5.61
CA ASP A 192 6.32 -0.19 6.33
C ASP A 192 6.56 0.94 5.32
N PHE A 193 5.52 1.75 5.15
CA PHE A 193 5.50 2.90 4.26
C PHE A 193 5.63 4.19 5.04
N SER A 194 6.36 4.14 6.16
CA SER A 194 6.68 5.33 6.92
C SER A 194 7.64 6.21 6.13
N GLN A 195 7.22 7.44 5.85
CA GLN A 195 8.03 8.47 5.19
C GLN A 195 8.65 9.38 6.24
N ALA A 196 9.93 9.70 6.04
CA ALA A 196 10.67 10.54 6.97
C ALA A 196 10.52 12.05 6.69
N ASP A 197 10.03 12.49 5.52
CA ASP A 197 10.08 13.92 5.15
C ASP A 197 9.03 14.45 4.12
N GLN A 198 8.93 15.78 4.06
CA GLN A 198 7.83 16.64 3.57
C GLN A 198 7.49 16.63 2.05
N ARG A 199 6.84 15.59 1.50
CA ARG A 199 6.26 15.66 0.12
C ARG A 199 4.78 15.29 0.05
N ASN A 200 4.05 15.93 -0.89
CA ASN A 200 2.61 15.77 -1.13
C ASN A 200 2.26 14.45 -1.86
N TYR A 201 2.32 13.29 -1.19
CA TYR A 201 1.85 12.02 -1.77
C TYR A 201 0.52 11.59 -1.19
N SER A 202 -0.41 11.05 -2.00
CA SER A 202 -1.44 10.17 -1.45
C SER A 202 -0.84 8.77 -1.21
N SER A 203 -1.03 8.20 -0.03
CA SER A 203 -0.34 6.97 0.38
C SER A 203 -1.31 5.84 0.67
N PHE A 204 -1.06 4.65 0.12
CA PHE A 204 -1.91 3.47 0.24
C PHE A 204 -1.04 2.27 0.62
N SER A 205 -1.31 1.62 1.76
CA SER A 205 -0.51 0.43 2.12
C SER A 205 -0.83 -0.74 1.21
N VAL A 206 -2.12 -0.99 1.01
CA VAL A 206 -2.61 -2.04 0.15
C VAL A 206 -3.83 -1.55 -0.64
N LEU A 207 -3.80 -1.72 -1.96
CA LEU A 207 -4.84 -1.31 -2.89
C LEU A 207 -5.26 -2.45 -3.82
N ALA A 208 -6.53 -2.86 -3.78
CA ALA A 208 -7.12 -3.79 -4.73
C ALA A 208 -8.28 -3.12 -5.49
N THR A 209 -8.18 -3.02 -6.82
CA THR A 209 -9.21 -2.34 -7.64
C THR A 209 -9.54 -3.15 -8.89
N GLY A 210 -10.78 -3.60 -9.06
CA GLY A 210 -11.18 -4.25 -10.31
C GLY A 210 -11.37 -3.23 -11.45
N ILE A 211 -11.85 -3.71 -12.59
CA ILE A 211 -12.28 -2.87 -13.71
C ILE A 211 -13.62 -3.38 -14.27
N LYS A 212 -14.41 -2.46 -14.83
CA LYS A 212 -15.54 -2.78 -15.70
C LYS A 212 -15.25 -2.25 -17.10
N VAL A 213 -15.28 -3.14 -18.10
CA VAL A 213 -15.15 -2.76 -19.51
C VAL A 213 -16.38 -3.30 -20.23
N GLY A 214 -17.37 -2.43 -20.51
CA GLY A 214 -18.67 -2.86 -21.04
C GLY A 214 -19.46 -3.70 -20.02
N GLU A 215 -19.96 -4.86 -20.43
CA GLU A 215 -20.66 -5.83 -19.56
C GLU A 215 -19.71 -6.79 -18.82
N ASN A 216 -18.43 -6.85 -19.23
CA ASN A 216 -17.46 -7.75 -18.61
C ASN A 216 -16.91 -7.12 -17.32
N GLN A 217 -17.11 -7.83 -16.20
CA GLN A 217 -16.52 -7.51 -14.91
C GLN A 217 -15.15 -8.20 -14.78
N GLY A 218 -14.08 -7.41 -14.62
CA GLY A 218 -12.77 -7.91 -14.24
C GLY A 218 -12.55 -7.66 -12.76
N SER A 219 -12.65 -8.70 -11.92
CA SER A 219 -12.38 -8.57 -10.49
C SER A 219 -10.87 -8.64 -10.21
N SER A 220 -10.43 -7.76 -9.31
CA SER A 220 -9.06 -7.78 -8.78
C SER A 220 -9.06 -8.55 -7.48
N LYS A 221 -8.11 -9.47 -7.31
CA LYS A 221 -7.96 -10.25 -6.08
C LYS A 221 -6.62 -9.97 -5.44
N MET A 222 -6.65 -9.89 -4.11
CA MET A 222 -5.45 -9.79 -3.30
C MET A 222 -5.57 -10.61 -2.02
N HIS A 223 -4.61 -11.50 -1.80
CA HIS A 223 -4.50 -12.34 -0.62
C HIS A 223 -3.17 -12.10 0.09
N VAL A 224 -3.24 -11.67 1.35
CA VAL A 224 -2.06 -11.46 2.20
C VAL A 224 -2.20 -12.33 3.45
N ILE A 225 -1.30 -13.31 3.60
CA ILE A 225 -1.42 -14.39 4.57
C ILE A 225 -0.17 -14.46 5.46
N ALA A 226 -0.34 -14.28 6.76
CA ALA A 226 0.66 -14.57 7.77
C ALA A 226 0.35 -15.93 8.41
N THR A 227 1.28 -16.88 8.30
CA THR A 227 1.08 -18.26 8.75
C THR A 227 1.34 -18.45 10.24
N LYS A 228 2.27 -17.68 10.83
CA LYS A 228 2.70 -17.82 12.23
C LYS A 228 2.69 -16.53 13.06
N GLY A 229 2.72 -15.37 12.42
CA GLY A 229 2.80 -14.06 13.05
C GLY A 229 1.82 -13.07 12.44
N ASN A 230 2.25 -11.81 12.33
CA ASN A 230 1.35 -10.69 12.04
C ASN A 230 1.38 -10.29 10.56
N ASN A 231 0.29 -9.68 10.11
CA ASN A 231 0.33 -8.72 9.01
C ASN A 231 0.38 -7.32 9.63
N THR A 232 1.46 -6.58 9.36
CA THR A 232 1.65 -5.22 9.89
C THR A 232 1.65 -4.23 8.73
N LEU A 233 0.64 -3.37 8.66
CA LEU A 233 0.47 -2.32 7.67
C LEU A 233 0.66 -0.98 8.36
N LEU A 234 1.77 -0.29 8.06
CA LEU A 234 2.10 1.02 8.57
C LEU A 234 2.13 1.99 7.40
N ALA A 235 1.20 2.94 7.37
CA ALA A 235 1.22 4.06 6.44
C ALA A 235 1.35 5.37 7.20
N THR A 236 2.23 6.24 6.71
CA THR A 236 2.26 7.63 7.14
C THR A 236 1.98 8.56 5.98
N GLY A 237 1.01 9.46 6.13
CA GLY A 237 0.78 10.55 5.19
C GLY A 237 1.48 11.83 5.65
N ILE A 238 2.24 12.48 4.76
CA ILE A 238 2.80 13.82 4.96
C ILE A 238 2.28 14.68 3.81
N ARG A 239 1.59 15.80 4.09
CA ARG A 239 0.90 16.67 3.09
C ARG A 239 -0.01 15.97 2.05
N ALA A 240 -0.44 14.75 2.36
CA ALA A 240 -1.26 13.92 1.51
C ALA A 240 -2.72 14.41 1.45
N ASN A 241 -3.34 14.39 0.27
CA ASN A 241 -4.79 14.49 0.17
C ASN A 241 -5.46 13.26 0.82
N ARG A 242 -4.84 12.07 0.70
CA ARG A 242 -5.36 10.82 1.26
C ARG A 242 -4.26 9.94 1.83
N ALA A 243 -4.49 9.34 3.00
CA ALA A 243 -3.63 8.31 3.57
C ALA A 243 -4.50 7.11 3.99
N GLU A 244 -4.18 5.93 3.47
CA GLU A 244 -5.04 4.75 3.59
C GLU A 244 -4.23 3.50 3.94
N GLY A 245 -4.74 2.72 4.90
CA GLY A 245 -4.19 1.41 5.23
C GLY A 245 -4.57 0.43 4.14
N ILE A 246 -5.87 0.14 4.04
CA ILE A 246 -6.45 -0.69 3.00
C ILE A 246 -7.42 0.14 2.18
N GLN A 247 -7.31 0.02 0.86
CA GLN A 247 -8.33 0.45 -0.07
C GLN A 247 -8.74 -0.72 -0.97
N THR A 248 -10.04 -0.97 -1.04
CA THR A 248 -10.62 -1.89 -2.01
C THR A 248 -11.72 -1.17 -2.78
N ASP A 249 -11.69 -1.26 -4.11
CA ASP A 249 -12.55 -0.47 -5.00
C ASP A 249 -13.01 -1.31 -6.20
N THR A 250 -14.16 -0.94 -6.79
CA THR A 250 -14.70 -1.37 -8.09
C THR A 250 -14.50 -2.86 -8.34
N TYR A 251 -15.32 -3.74 -7.77
CA TYR A 251 -15.19 -5.20 -7.90
C TYR A 251 -13.84 -5.78 -7.40
N GLY A 252 -13.16 -5.06 -6.52
CA GLY A 252 -11.98 -5.54 -5.83
C GLY A 252 -12.34 -6.49 -4.68
N GLU A 253 -11.51 -7.50 -4.48
CA GLU A 253 -11.57 -8.43 -3.35
C GLU A 253 -10.22 -8.45 -2.63
N LEU A 254 -10.23 -8.17 -1.34
CA LEU A 254 -9.05 -8.24 -0.49
C LEU A 254 -9.29 -9.19 0.69
N PHE A 255 -8.35 -10.11 0.89
CA PHE A 255 -8.32 -11.03 2.01
C PHE A 255 -7.00 -10.89 2.77
N LEU A 256 -7.08 -10.43 4.02
CA LEU A 256 -5.94 -10.25 4.91
C LEU A 256 -6.07 -11.20 6.11
N GLU A 257 -5.23 -12.23 6.15
CA GLU A 257 -5.32 -13.30 7.15
C GLU A 257 -4.05 -13.43 7.97
N ALA A 258 -4.17 -13.47 9.30
CA ALA A 258 -3.10 -13.86 10.21
C ALA A 258 -3.53 -15.10 11.02
N LYS A 259 -3.12 -16.30 10.57
CA LYS A 259 -3.61 -17.58 11.10
C LYS A 259 -3.42 -17.77 12.60
N SER A 260 -2.34 -17.21 13.14
CA SER A 260 -2.01 -17.32 14.56
C SER A 260 -1.45 -16.03 15.17
N GLY A 261 -1.57 -14.91 14.44
CA GLY A 261 -1.16 -13.59 14.91
C GLY A 261 -2.26 -12.56 14.67
N TYR A 262 -1.84 -11.32 14.46
CA TYR A 262 -2.73 -10.16 14.38
C TYR A 262 -2.63 -9.47 13.02
N ASN A 263 -3.75 -8.88 12.59
CA ASN A 263 -3.71 -7.85 11.56
C ASN A 263 -3.60 -6.50 12.26
N GLN A 264 -2.49 -5.81 12.04
CA GLN A 264 -2.21 -4.49 12.62
C GLN A 264 -2.17 -3.47 11.49
N ILE A 265 -3.13 -2.55 11.48
CA ILE A 265 -3.21 -1.47 10.50
C ILE A 265 -3.06 -0.17 11.27
N ARG A 266 -1.97 0.55 11.02
CA ARG A 266 -1.70 1.85 11.61
C ARG A 266 -1.53 2.88 10.51
N VAL A 267 -2.39 3.89 10.52
CA VAL A 267 -2.36 4.98 9.55
C VAL A 267 -2.27 6.28 10.31
N ARG A 268 -1.15 6.98 10.20
CA ARG A 268 -0.90 8.22 10.93
C ARG A 268 -0.55 9.34 9.96
N ARG A 269 -0.91 10.57 10.29
CA ARG A 269 -0.33 11.75 9.63
C ARG A 269 0.83 12.27 10.47
N VAL A 270 1.95 12.56 9.83
CA VAL A 270 3.18 12.98 10.51
C VAL A 270 3.46 14.47 10.30
N ASP A 271 2.72 15.13 9.41
CA ASP A 271 2.91 16.55 9.16
C ASP A 271 2.33 17.41 10.30
N LYS A 272 3.20 18.26 10.86
CA LYS A 272 2.92 19.31 11.85
C LYS A 272 3.03 20.73 11.24
N SER A 273 3.37 20.84 9.96
CA SER A 273 3.58 22.14 9.30
C SER A 273 2.25 22.84 8.98
N GLU A 274 2.22 24.17 9.09
CA GLU A 274 1.06 24.98 8.73
C GLU A 274 0.72 24.70 7.25
N ILE A 275 -0.48 24.19 6.96
CA ILE A 275 -0.98 24.17 5.58
C ILE A 275 -1.30 25.62 5.23
N ARG A 276 -0.29 26.38 4.80
CA ARG A 276 -0.46 27.71 4.26
C ARG A 276 -1.20 27.56 2.94
N LYS A 277 -2.46 28.02 2.93
CA LYS A 277 -3.33 28.14 1.75
C LYS A 277 -2.53 28.44 0.50
N LYS A 278 -2.66 27.59 -0.52
CA LYS A 278 -2.59 28.01 -1.93
C LYS A 278 -3.19 27.05 -2.96
N ASN A 279 -3.60 25.83 -2.59
CA ASN A 279 -4.32 24.95 -3.51
C ASN A 279 -5.75 24.70 -3.02
N ASN A 280 -6.70 25.24 -3.79
CA ASN A 280 -8.15 25.16 -3.64
C ASN A 280 -8.65 23.71 -3.40
N ASP A 281 -9.68 23.58 -2.56
CA ASP A 281 -10.70 22.51 -2.54
C ASP A 281 -10.29 21.05 -2.36
N ILE A 282 -9.05 20.72 -1.98
CA ILE A 282 -8.68 19.30 -1.86
C ILE A 282 -9.00 18.74 -0.47
N PRO A 283 -9.93 17.76 -0.34
CA PRO A 283 -10.29 17.19 0.95
C PRO A 283 -9.14 16.34 1.51
N LEU A 284 -8.99 16.38 2.83
CA LEU A 284 -7.94 15.66 3.56
C LEU A 284 -8.55 14.46 4.29
N TYR A 285 -8.30 13.26 3.77
CA TYR A 285 -8.83 12.04 4.34
C TYR A 285 -7.74 11.10 4.89
N THR A 286 -8.07 10.40 5.96
CA THR A 286 -7.26 9.32 6.52
C THR A 286 -8.18 8.13 6.78
N HIS A 287 -7.87 6.97 6.21
CA HIS A 287 -8.69 5.76 6.33
C HIS A 287 -7.84 4.59 6.85
N GLY A 288 -8.35 3.85 7.84
CA GLY A 288 -7.80 2.54 8.17
C GLY A 288 -8.14 1.53 7.07
N VAL A 289 -9.44 1.37 6.82
CA VAL A 289 -10.00 0.53 5.75
C VAL A 289 -11.06 1.31 4.98
N LEU A 290 -10.89 1.45 3.67
CA LEU A 290 -11.85 2.03 2.73
C LEU A 290 -12.30 0.96 1.73
N THR A 291 -13.61 0.75 1.56
CA THR A 291 -14.16 -0.28 0.66
C THR A 291 -15.42 0.19 -0.05
N PHE A 292 -15.37 0.39 -1.36
CA PHE A 292 -16.46 0.99 -2.14
C PHE A 292 -16.63 0.39 -3.54
N LEU A 293 -17.77 0.68 -4.18
CA LEU A 293 -18.15 0.23 -5.53
C LEU A 293 -18.12 -1.30 -5.70
N ASP A 294 -19.11 -1.98 -5.10
CA ASP A 294 -19.31 -3.44 -5.19
C ASP A 294 -18.05 -4.25 -4.82
N SER A 295 -17.27 -3.78 -3.85
CA SER A 295 -16.02 -4.40 -3.43
C SER A 295 -16.09 -5.01 -2.02
N THR A 296 -15.12 -5.86 -1.70
CA THR A 296 -15.10 -6.58 -0.43
C THR A 296 -13.71 -6.62 0.20
N SER A 297 -13.63 -6.29 1.48
CA SER A 297 -12.43 -6.46 2.31
C SER A 297 -12.73 -7.40 3.48
N ILE A 298 -11.95 -8.47 3.62
CA ILE A 298 -12.10 -9.47 4.68
C ILE A 298 -10.78 -9.58 5.46
N LEU A 299 -10.85 -9.34 6.76
CA LEU A 299 -9.73 -9.42 7.68
C LEU A 299 -10.02 -10.50 8.73
N VAL A 300 -9.17 -11.52 8.81
CA VAL A 300 -9.31 -12.65 9.74
C VAL A 300 -8.01 -12.87 10.51
N ALA A 301 -8.06 -12.85 11.84
CA ALA A 301 -6.86 -13.00 12.68
C ALA A 301 -7.21 -13.44 14.11
N LYS A 302 -6.22 -13.67 14.98
CA LYS A 302 -6.49 -13.75 16.44
C LYS A 302 -7.21 -12.49 16.92
N GLY A 303 -6.76 -11.33 16.44
CA GLY A 303 -7.40 -10.04 16.62
C GLY A 303 -7.02 -9.08 15.48
N ASN A 304 -7.88 -8.11 15.22
CA ASN A 304 -7.65 -7.07 14.22
C ASN A 304 -7.53 -5.72 14.94
N TYR A 305 -6.42 -5.02 14.76
CA TYR A 305 -6.15 -3.72 15.37
C TYR A 305 -6.03 -2.67 14.27
N ILE A 306 -7.00 -1.76 14.20
CA ILE A 306 -7.03 -0.65 13.27
C ILE A 306 -6.87 0.62 14.08
N ASP A 307 -5.74 1.30 13.89
CA ASP A 307 -5.37 2.51 14.60
C ASP A 307 -5.13 3.65 13.59
N VAL A 308 -6.06 4.61 13.58
CA VAL A 308 -6.07 5.71 12.60
C VAL A 308 -5.95 7.03 13.34
N GLY A 309 -4.92 7.79 12.99
CA GLY A 309 -4.63 9.09 13.55
C GLY A 309 -4.57 10.17 12.47
N SER A 310 -5.20 11.30 12.74
CA SER A 310 -4.91 12.55 12.02
C SER A 310 -4.14 13.51 12.92
N THR A 311 -3.22 14.28 12.33
CA THR A 311 -2.75 15.52 12.94
C THR A 311 -3.81 16.60 12.81
N ASN A 312 -3.83 17.52 13.76
CA ASN A 312 -4.64 18.74 13.64
C ASN A 312 -4.19 19.51 12.39
N VAL A 313 -5.11 19.75 11.47
CA VAL A 313 -4.86 20.63 10.32
C VAL A 313 -5.21 22.04 10.75
N TYR A 314 -4.20 22.89 10.84
CA TYR A 314 -4.39 24.29 11.22
C TYR A 314 -4.62 25.12 9.97
N GLN A 315 -5.87 25.52 9.71
CA GLN A 315 -6.22 26.42 8.61
C GLN A 315 -6.24 27.87 9.11
N ARG A 316 -5.46 28.75 8.47
CA ARG A 316 -5.57 30.21 8.66
C ARG A 316 -6.70 30.74 7.77
N VAL A 317 -7.66 31.41 8.40
CA VAL A 317 -8.85 31.98 7.76
C VAL A 317 -8.46 33.26 7.05
N GLU A 318 -8.40 33.22 5.72
CA GLU A 318 -8.48 34.44 4.91
C GLU A 318 -9.64 34.40 3.91
N ASP A 319 -10.33 33.27 3.71
CA ASP A 319 -11.47 33.13 2.77
C ASP A 319 -12.38 31.98 3.20
N SER A 320 -13.68 32.15 2.96
CA SER A 320 -14.87 31.38 3.39
C SER A 320 -15.01 29.92 2.92
N ASN A 321 -13.96 29.28 2.41
CA ASN A 321 -14.02 27.89 1.95
C ASN A 321 -13.44 26.95 3.01
N SER A 322 -14.32 26.30 3.78
CA SER A 322 -13.96 25.22 4.70
C SER A 322 -13.57 23.96 3.94
N ILE A 323 -12.40 23.39 4.20
CA ILE A 323 -11.96 22.12 3.60
C ILE A 323 -12.53 20.94 4.40
N ASN A 324 -13.08 19.94 3.71
CA ASN A 324 -13.54 18.71 4.36
C ASN A 324 -12.34 17.87 4.84
N ILE A 325 -12.26 17.68 6.17
CA ILE A 325 -11.25 16.84 6.82
C ILE A 325 -11.95 15.68 7.52
N GLY A 326 -11.53 14.45 7.21
CA GLY A 326 -12.13 13.24 7.78
C GLY A 326 -11.12 12.18 8.15
N THR A 327 -11.27 11.60 9.34
CA THR A 327 -10.51 10.43 9.81
C THR A 327 -11.48 9.29 10.04
N PHE A 328 -11.23 8.16 9.39
CA PHE A 328 -12.13 7.02 9.35
C PHE A 328 -11.39 5.75 9.77
N GLY A 329 -11.90 5.03 10.77
CA GLY A 329 -11.42 3.68 11.08
C GLY A 329 -11.75 2.73 9.93
N VAL A 330 -13.05 2.57 9.67
CA VAL A 330 -13.61 1.80 8.55
C VAL A 330 -14.64 2.65 7.83
N ARG A 331 -14.56 2.72 6.49
CA ARG A 331 -15.53 3.39 5.64
C ARG A 331 -15.94 2.46 4.49
N THR A 332 -17.23 2.27 4.30
CA THR A 332 -17.77 1.49 3.19
C THR A 332 -19.01 2.11 2.54
N SER A 333 -19.15 1.91 1.23
CA SER A 333 -20.26 2.45 0.44
C SER A 333 -20.59 1.61 -0.78
N SER A 334 -21.70 1.91 -1.47
CA SER A 334 -22.01 1.37 -2.80
C SER A 334 -21.99 -0.16 -2.86
N ASN A 335 -22.91 -0.80 -2.11
CA ASN A 335 -23.05 -2.26 -2.00
C ASN A 335 -21.79 -3.04 -1.59
N SER A 336 -20.84 -2.36 -0.98
CA SER A 336 -19.58 -2.97 -0.58
C SER A 336 -19.64 -3.53 0.83
N ARG A 337 -18.66 -4.37 1.18
CA ARG A 337 -18.63 -5.05 2.47
C ARG A 337 -17.25 -5.08 3.10
N VAL A 338 -17.20 -4.78 4.40
CA VAL A 338 -16.03 -5.02 5.25
C VAL A 338 -16.37 -6.09 6.29
N VAL A 339 -15.49 -7.08 6.45
CA VAL A 339 -15.60 -8.15 7.46
C VAL A 339 -14.35 -8.13 8.32
N LEU A 340 -14.52 -7.93 9.63
CA LEU A 340 -13.46 -8.07 10.62
C LEU A 340 -13.80 -9.23 11.56
N GLU A 341 -13.04 -10.32 11.48
CA GLU A 341 -13.21 -11.51 12.32
C GLU A 341 -11.98 -11.73 13.21
N ALA A 342 -12.21 -11.69 14.52
CA ALA A 342 -11.25 -12.03 15.56
C ALA A 342 -11.56 -13.44 16.08
N LEU A 343 -10.59 -14.34 15.99
CA LEU A 343 -10.75 -15.76 16.30
C LEU A 343 -10.60 -16.05 17.80
N THR A 344 -9.84 -15.26 18.53
CA THR A 344 -9.56 -15.50 19.96
C THR A 344 -9.59 -14.23 20.80
N ASP A 345 -9.10 -13.13 20.25
CA ASP A 345 -8.90 -11.88 20.97
C ASP A 345 -9.94 -10.87 20.47
N ASN A 346 -9.54 -9.60 20.33
CA ASN A 346 -10.43 -8.49 20.08
C ASN A 346 -10.32 -7.98 18.64
N ASN A 347 -11.41 -7.44 18.12
CA ASN A 347 -11.33 -6.41 17.09
C ASN A 347 -11.26 -5.06 17.80
N GLN A 348 -10.26 -4.23 17.49
CA GLN A 348 -10.15 -2.88 18.00
C GLN A 348 -10.07 -1.90 16.84
N ILE A 349 -10.98 -0.92 16.84
CA ILE A 349 -10.93 0.23 15.94
C ILE A 349 -10.74 1.46 16.80
N ILE A 350 -9.56 2.08 16.66
CA ILE A 350 -9.17 3.29 17.37
C ILE A 350 -9.03 4.40 16.34
N VAL A 351 -9.80 5.46 16.54
CA VAL A 351 -9.66 6.70 15.76
C VAL A 351 -9.26 7.81 16.70
N SER A 352 -8.20 8.53 16.39
CA SER A 352 -7.64 9.55 17.28
C SER A 352 -7.19 10.80 16.52
N GLN A 353 -7.09 11.90 17.26
CA GLN A 353 -6.35 13.09 16.86
C GLN A 353 -5.05 13.11 17.64
N ASP A 354 -3.94 13.15 16.91
CA ASP A 354 -2.60 13.27 17.49
C ASP A 354 -2.37 14.74 17.89
N ASP A 355 -2.32 15.02 19.19
CA ASP A 355 -1.91 16.32 19.74
C ASP A 355 -0.45 16.22 20.12
N ASP A 356 0.35 17.22 19.76
CA ASP A 356 1.50 17.55 20.62
C ASP A 356 1.57 19.05 20.93
N GLU A 357 1.18 19.96 20.03
CA GLU A 357 1.38 21.41 20.25
C GLU A 357 0.25 22.28 19.69
N MET A 358 -0.16 23.29 20.46
CA MET A 358 -1.11 24.32 20.05
C MET A 358 -0.39 25.36 19.18
N PRO A 359 -0.86 25.65 17.95
CA PRO A 359 -0.33 26.76 17.19
C PRO A 359 -0.73 28.08 17.83
N PRO A 360 0.06 29.15 17.66
CA PRO A 360 -0.23 30.46 18.22
C PRO A 360 -1.39 31.22 17.54
N TYR A 361 -2.25 30.56 16.75
CA TYR A 361 -3.30 31.21 15.95
C TYR A 361 -4.64 30.43 15.95
N LEU A 362 -5.73 31.12 15.59
CA LEU A 362 -7.11 30.59 15.56
C LEU A 362 -7.24 29.39 14.59
N ILE A 363 -7.95 28.34 15.04
CA ILE A 363 -8.16 27.07 14.32
C ILE A 363 -9.63 27.01 13.91
N GLU A 364 -9.92 26.92 12.61
CA GLU A 364 -11.31 26.89 12.11
C GLU A 364 -11.74 25.52 11.52
N ALA A 365 -10.81 24.72 11.00
CA ALA A 365 -11.13 23.40 10.43
C ALA A 365 -10.97 22.31 11.48
N GLN A 366 -12.10 21.77 11.96
CA GLN A 366 -12.08 20.73 12.99
C GLN A 366 -12.24 19.36 12.31
N PRO A 367 -11.42 18.36 12.65
CA PRO A 367 -11.50 17.07 11.99
C PRO A 367 -12.82 16.37 12.31
N ASN A 368 -13.44 15.75 11.31
CA ASN A 368 -14.51 14.79 11.57
C ASN A 368 -13.90 13.41 11.87
N LEU A 369 -14.23 12.84 13.03
CA LEU A 369 -13.76 11.53 13.44
C LEU A 369 -14.90 10.50 13.37
N TYR A 370 -14.69 9.46 12.57
CA TYR A 370 -15.64 8.38 12.40
C TYR A 370 -14.93 7.04 12.63
N ALA A 371 -15.34 6.24 13.61
CA ALA A 371 -14.77 4.91 13.72
C ALA A 371 -15.32 3.97 12.63
N ILE A 372 -16.64 3.98 12.39
CA ILE A 372 -17.28 3.18 11.34
C ILE A 372 -18.29 4.02 10.57
N VAL A 373 -18.19 3.99 9.24
CA VAL A 373 -19.18 4.54 8.32
C VAL A 373 -19.62 3.47 7.32
N ALA A 374 -20.93 3.23 7.24
CA ALA A 374 -21.55 2.39 6.23
C ALA A 374 -22.66 3.17 5.51
N ASN A 375 -22.45 3.47 4.22
CA ASN A 375 -23.43 4.17 3.40
C ASN A 375 -24.43 3.20 2.76
N THR A 376 -25.40 3.73 2.01
CA THR A 376 -26.49 2.96 1.40
C THR A 376 -26.01 1.71 0.67
N GLY A 377 -26.65 0.57 0.99
CA GLY A 377 -26.37 -0.75 0.41
C GLY A 377 -25.12 -1.45 0.96
N SER A 378 -24.26 -0.76 1.71
CA SER A 378 -23.01 -1.33 2.24
C SER A 378 -23.14 -1.93 3.64
N SER A 379 -22.18 -2.73 4.06
CA SER A 379 -22.18 -3.35 5.38
C SER A 379 -20.79 -3.48 6.00
N VAL A 380 -20.73 -3.35 7.33
CA VAL A 380 -19.57 -3.69 8.14
C VAL A 380 -19.96 -4.77 9.12
N TYR A 381 -19.26 -5.90 9.07
CA TYR A 381 -19.47 -7.03 9.95
C TYR A 381 -18.29 -7.15 10.92
N LEU A 382 -18.58 -7.04 12.22
CA LEU A 382 -17.60 -7.20 13.30
C LEU A 382 -17.93 -8.46 14.10
N LYS A 383 -17.00 -9.40 14.15
CA LYS A 383 -17.18 -10.67 14.88
C LYS A 383 -15.96 -10.96 15.73
N ALA A 384 -16.19 -11.20 17.01
CA ALA A 384 -15.20 -11.76 17.92
C ALA A 384 -15.72 -13.11 18.42
N LEU A 385 -14.97 -14.19 18.17
CA LEU A 385 -15.39 -15.55 18.54
C LEU A 385 -15.20 -15.85 20.03
N LYS A 386 -14.18 -15.25 20.67
CA LYS A 386 -13.90 -15.44 22.10
C LYS A 386 -13.60 -14.14 22.86
N GLY A 387 -13.13 -13.08 22.20
CA GLY A 387 -12.91 -11.76 22.81
C GLY A 387 -14.08 -10.80 22.57
N TYR A 388 -13.78 -9.50 22.51
CA TYR A 388 -14.77 -8.43 22.32
C TYR A 388 -14.46 -7.55 21.11
N ASN A 389 -15.50 -6.88 20.61
CA ASN A 389 -15.35 -5.80 19.63
C ASN A 389 -15.25 -4.47 20.40
N GLN A 390 -14.19 -3.70 20.17
CA GLN A 390 -13.98 -2.39 20.77
C GLN A 390 -13.91 -1.32 19.69
N ILE A 391 -14.67 -0.26 19.91
CA ILE A 391 -14.61 0.97 19.13
C ILE A 391 -14.24 2.09 20.10
N ALA A 392 -13.17 2.81 19.80
CA ALA A 392 -12.71 3.93 20.60
C ALA A 392 -12.46 5.15 19.71
N ILE A 393 -13.02 6.29 20.09
CA ILE A 393 -12.75 7.56 19.41
C ILE A 393 -12.15 8.52 20.42
N ASN A 394 -10.98 9.03 20.06
CA ASN A 394 -10.17 9.93 20.87
C ASN A 394 -9.98 9.44 22.33
N PRO A 395 -9.65 8.14 22.57
CA PRO A 395 -9.69 7.56 23.92
C PRO A 395 -8.65 8.15 24.90
N GLN A 396 -7.67 8.91 24.41
CA GLN A 396 -6.57 9.43 25.22
C GLN A 396 -6.87 10.79 25.88
N LYS A 397 -8.05 11.39 25.70
CA LYS A 397 -8.35 12.73 26.22
C LYS A 397 -9.74 12.81 26.87
N MET A 398 -9.81 13.29 28.12
CA MET A 398 -11.08 13.58 28.82
C MET A 398 -11.77 14.84 28.28
N SER A 399 -11.05 15.69 27.55
CA SER A 399 -11.61 16.83 26.83
C SER A 399 -10.72 17.14 25.63
N PRO A 400 -11.26 17.22 24.40
CA PRO A 400 -10.46 17.68 23.28
C PRO A 400 -10.06 19.15 23.55
N LYS A 401 -8.78 19.49 23.35
CA LYS A 401 -8.30 20.88 23.47
C LYS A 401 -8.91 21.81 22.40
N TYR A 402 -9.54 21.22 21.38
CA TYR A 402 -10.16 21.88 20.25
C TYR A 402 -11.62 21.45 20.11
N LEU A 403 -12.45 22.29 19.49
CA LEU A 403 -13.79 21.89 19.08
C LEU A 403 -13.64 20.80 17.98
N ILE A 404 -14.41 19.71 18.07
CA ILE A 404 -14.48 18.64 17.06
C ILE A 404 -15.84 18.78 16.36
N THR A 405 -15.89 19.02 15.05
CA THR A 405 -17.17 19.26 14.35
C THR A 405 -18.08 18.05 14.45
N ARG A 406 -17.51 16.83 14.30
CA ARG A 406 -18.26 15.57 14.40
C ARG A 406 -17.42 14.47 15.03
N LEU A 407 -17.99 13.81 16.03
CA LEU A 407 -17.45 12.61 16.66
C LEU A 407 -18.51 11.51 16.60
N LYS A 408 -18.34 10.53 15.73
CA LYS A 408 -19.32 9.44 15.55
C LYS A 408 -18.66 8.07 15.65
N GLY A 409 -19.08 7.29 16.65
CA GLY A 409 -18.73 5.88 16.79
C GLY A 409 -19.08 5.08 15.55
N ILE A 410 -20.38 5.05 15.24
CA ILE A 410 -20.94 4.38 14.07
C ILE A 410 -21.87 5.39 13.38
N SER A 411 -21.76 5.50 12.07
CA SER A 411 -22.64 6.33 11.24
C SER A 411 -23.17 5.52 10.07
N THR A 412 -24.49 5.55 9.89
CA THR A 412 -25.18 5.01 8.71
C THR A 412 -25.81 6.18 7.97
N GLY A 413 -25.30 6.52 6.78
CA GLY A 413 -25.76 7.67 5.99
C GLY A 413 -24.62 8.49 5.40
N ASP A 414 -24.93 9.31 4.40
CA ASP A 414 -23.94 10.08 3.66
C ASP A 414 -23.24 11.11 4.56
N VAL A 415 -21.93 10.96 4.70
CA VAL A 415 -21.06 11.80 5.55
C VAL A 415 -20.29 12.86 4.76
N ASP A 416 -20.43 12.86 3.43
CA ASP A 416 -19.74 13.76 2.49
C ASP A 416 -20.68 14.84 1.89
N SER A 417 -21.90 15.00 2.42
CA SER A 417 -22.88 15.99 1.95
C SER A 417 -22.67 17.40 2.51
#